data_AF-A0A838ZL34-F1
#
_entry.id   AF-A0A838ZL34-F1
#
_cell.length_a   1.000
_cell.length_b   1.000
_cell.length_c   1.000
_cell.angle_alpha   90.00
_cell.angle_beta   90.00
_cell.angle_gamma   90.00
#
_symmetry.space_group_name_H-M   'P 1'
#
loop_
_entity.id
_entity.type
_entity.pdbx_description
1 polymer ?
#
loop_
_entity_poly.entity_id
_entity_poly.type
_entity_poly.pdbx_seq_one_letter_code
_entity_poly.pdbx_strand_id
1 'polypeptide(L)'
;MKKLLLLSIASLAFMSCKTTVKERWDYFPDKVSLNEYNHLEFVKVKNGKTVVVNLEENPSTGYSWQTETQQECIVKMNDAGYQQNEAPEGMVGVPGVHTYEITGESSGVCLIEFKKFAPGEDQPEEKKAIYFIVE
;
A
#
# COMPACT_ATOMS: atom_id res chain seq x y z
N MET A 1 8.40 -67.88 -4.00
CA MET A 1 8.04 -67.25 -5.28
C MET A 1 7.76 -65.77 -5.03
N LYS A 2 8.27 -64.93 -5.93
CA LYS A 2 8.31 -63.46 -5.89
C LYS A 2 6.94 -62.83 -5.59
N LYS A 3 6.93 -61.77 -4.77
CA LYS A 3 6.32 -60.48 -5.15
C LYS A 3 6.90 -59.37 -4.26
N LEU A 4 7.78 -58.61 -4.88
CA LEU A 4 8.35 -57.35 -4.42
C LEU A 4 7.24 -56.30 -4.53
N LEU A 5 6.80 -55.70 -3.42
CA LEU A 5 5.97 -54.49 -3.46
C LEU A 5 6.85 -53.31 -3.06
N LEU A 6 7.32 -52.57 -4.06
CA LEU A 6 7.91 -51.24 -3.90
C LEU A 6 6.75 -50.26 -3.60
N LEU A 7 6.66 -49.77 -2.37
CA LEU A 7 5.93 -48.54 -2.10
C LEU A 7 6.91 -47.37 -2.22
N SER A 8 6.80 -46.68 -3.34
CA SER A 8 7.41 -45.39 -3.63
C SER A 8 7.02 -44.36 -2.57
N ILE A 9 7.99 -43.90 -1.80
CA ILE A 9 7.88 -42.73 -0.93
C ILE A 9 7.73 -41.53 -1.85
N ALA A 10 6.51 -41.04 -2.02
CA ALA A 10 6.26 -39.75 -2.66
C ALA A 10 6.98 -38.69 -1.83
N SER A 11 8.12 -38.23 -2.33
CA SER A 11 8.86 -37.12 -1.75
C SER A 11 8.01 -35.88 -1.97
N LEU A 12 7.21 -35.48 -0.97
CA LEU A 12 6.67 -34.13 -0.92
C LEU A 12 7.89 -33.20 -0.86
N ALA A 13 8.29 -32.65 -2.01
CA ALA A 13 9.10 -31.47 -2.03
C ALA A 13 8.25 -30.36 -1.40
N PHE A 14 8.41 -30.16 -0.09
CA PHE A 14 8.04 -28.91 0.53
C PHE A 14 8.85 -27.84 -0.20
N MET A 15 8.21 -27.16 -1.17
CA MET A 15 8.68 -25.87 -1.63
C MET A 15 8.70 -24.98 -0.39
N SER A 16 9.87 -24.94 0.23
CA SER A 16 10.15 -24.10 1.36
C SER A 16 10.12 -22.68 0.83
N CYS A 17 8.95 -22.04 0.90
CA CYS A 17 8.86 -20.60 0.81
C CYS A 17 9.54 -20.05 2.07
N LYS A 18 10.89 -20.01 2.04
CA LYS A 18 11.70 -19.32 3.03
C LYS A 18 11.59 -17.83 2.74
N THR A 19 10.44 -17.23 2.99
CA THR A 19 10.42 -15.80 3.25
C THR A 19 10.96 -15.65 4.66
N THR A 20 12.25 -15.34 4.77
CA THR A 20 12.90 -15.14 6.06
C THR A 20 12.22 -13.95 6.72
N VAL A 21 11.41 -14.18 7.75
CA VAL A 21 10.65 -13.17 8.52
C VAL A 21 11.53 -11.96 8.92
N LYS A 22 12.84 -12.15 9.04
CA LYS A 22 13.83 -11.12 9.38
C LYS A 22 14.03 -10.04 8.30
N GLU A 23 13.84 -10.34 7.00
CA GLU A 23 14.02 -9.36 5.92
C GLU A 23 12.87 -8.34 5.84
N ARG A 24 11.71 -8.65 6.45
CA ARG A 24 10.54 -7.78 6.47
C ARG A 24 10.62 -6.63 7.48
N TRP A 25 11.44 -6.75 8.52
CA TRP A 25 11.50 -5.76 9.61
C TRP A 25 12.49 -4.61 9.37
N ASP A 26 13.41 -4.73 8.40
CA ASP A 26 14.39 -3.68 8.04
C ASP A 26 14.17 -3.18 6.60
N TYR A 27 12.94 -3.30 6.12
CA TYR A 27 12.57 -2.87 4.78
C TYR A 27 12.00 -1.46 4.81
N PHE A 28 12.62 -0.55 4.06
CA PHE A 28 12.18 0.82 3.85
C PHE A 28 11.78 0.96 2.37
N PRO A 29 10.48 0.90 2.02
CA PRO A 29 10.05 1.03 0.64
C PRO A 29 10.30 2.45 0.12
N ASP A 30 10.76 2.59 -1.12
CA ASP A 30 10.71 3.88 -1.81
C ASP A 30 9.28 4.22 -2.28
N LYS A 31 8.45 3.18 -2.48
CA LYS A 31 7.08 3.29 -2.96
C LYS A 31 6.18 2.19 -2.40
N VAL A 32 4.92 2.54 -2.11
CA VAL A 32 3.86 1.62 -1.69
C VAL A 32 2.58 1.88 -2.50
N SER A 33 1.81 0.83 -2.79
CA SER A 33 0.50 0.91 -3.43
C SER A 33 -0.58 0.47 -2.45
N LEU A 34 -1.41 1.38 -1.96
CA LEU A 34 -2.39 1.08 -0.93
C LEU A 34 -3.61 0.29 -1.44
N ASN A 35 -3.71 -0.02 -2.74
CA ASN A 35 -4.80 -0.84 -3.28
C ASN A 35 -4.77 -2.28 -2.75
N GLU A 36 -3.60 -2.77 -2.38
CA GLU A 36 -3.39 -4.12 -1.84
C GLU A 36 -3.65 -4.21 -0.32
N TYR A 37 -4.06 -3.10 0.32
CA TYR A 37 -4.06 -2.91 1.75
C TYR A 37 -5.50 -2.78 2.28
N ASN A 38 -5.91 -3.62 3.22
CA ASN A 38 -7.32 -3.70 3.64
C ASN A 38 -7.60 -3.22 5.08
N HIS A 39 -6.60 -2.81 5.86
CA HIS A 39 -6.71 -2.15 7.18
C HIS A 39 -5.31 -1.99 7.81
N LEU A 40 -5.19 -1.10 8.81
CA LEU A 40 -4.04 -0.90 9.72
C LEU A 40 -2.73 -1.56 9.29
N GLU A 41 -1.90 -0.82 8.55
CA GLU A 41 -0.57 -1.28 8.12
C GLU A 41 0.54 -0.38 8.64
N PHE A 42 1.78 -0.88 8.58
CA PHE A 42 2.97 -0.15 8.98
C PHE A 42 3.89 0.04 7.77
N VAL A 43 4.31 1.27 7.53
CA VAL A 43 5.29 1.62 6.50
C VAL A 43 6.48 2.27 7.18
N LYS A 44 7.69 1.70 6.98
CA LYS A 44 8.91 2.30 7.49
C LYS A 44 9.39 3.43 6.57
N VAL A 45 9.84 4.52 7.18
CA VAL A 45 10.39 5.69 6.50
C VAL A 45 11.72 6.03 7.15
N LYS A 46 12.77 6.25 6.36
CA LYS A 46 14.03 6.76 6.91
C LYS A 46 13.89 8.25 7.17
N ASN A 47 14.45 8.74 8.28
CA ASN A 47 14.48 10.18 8.55
C ASN A 47 15.09 10.97 7.37
N GLY A 48 14.41 12.03 6.94
CA GLY A 48 14.77 12.87 5.79
C GLY A 48 14.55 12.22 4.42
N LYS A 49 13.91 11.04 4.35
CA LYS A 49 13.56 10.35 3.10
C LYS A 49 12.06 10.35 2.89
N THR A 50 11.69 10.22 1.62
CA THR A 50 10.33 10.23 1.13
C THR A 50 9.92 8.85 0.67
N VAL A 51 8.74 8.40 1.07
CA VAL A 51 8.05 7.24 0.51
C VAL A 51 6.91 7.74 -0.36
N VAL A 52 6.82 7.21 -1.58
CA VAL A 52 5.73 7.49 -2.50
C VAL A 52 4.57 6.54 -2.22
N VAL A 53 3.39 7.09 -1.97
CA VAL A 53 2.17 6.33 -1.66
C VAL A 53 1.19 6.50 -2.82
N ASN A 54 0.81 5.40 -3.44
CA ASN A 54 -0.10 5.38 -4.59
C ASN A 54 -1.45 4.77 -4.23
N LEU A 55 -2.52 5.37 -4.72
CA LEU A 55 -3.88 4.88 -4.65
C LEU A 55 -4.51 4.89 -6.04
N GLU A 56 -5.20 3.82 -6.42
CA GLU A 56 -6.02 3.87 -7.62
C GLU A 56 -7.19 4.82 -7.40
N GLU A 57 -7.45 5.64 -8.40
CA GLU A 57 -8.56 6.56 -8.40
C GLU A 57 -9.14 6.66 -9.81
N ASN A 58 -10.46 6.81 -9.89
CA ASN A 58 -11.12 7.18 -11.13
C ASN A 58 -12.01 8.40 -10.88
N PRO A 59 -11.50 9.63 -11.07
CA PRO A 59 -12.28 10.83 -10.84
C PRO A 59 -13.55 10.92 -11.70
N SER A 60 -13.61 10.21 -12.84
CA SER A 60 -14.81 10.22 -13.70
C SER A 60 -16.03 9.54 -13.08
N THR A 61 -15.84 8.76 -12.01
CA THR A 61 -16.95 8.15 -11.25
C THR A 61 -17.43 9.04 -10.10
N GLY A 62 -16.78 10.18 -9.86
CA GLY A 62 -17.08 11.09 -8.77
C GLY A 62 -16.56 10.63 -7.40
N TYR A 63 -15.84 9.52 -7.36
CA TYR A 63 -15.14 9.06 -6.17
C TYR A 63 -13.88 9.89 -5.93
N SER A 64 -13.54 10.14 -4.66
CA SER A 64 -12.31 10.84 -4.30
C SER A 64 -11.66 10.28 -3.04
N TRP A 65 -10.34 10.45 -2.95
CA TRP A 65 -9.59 10.21 -1.71
C TRP A 65 -9.41 11.49 -0.90
N GLN A 66 -9.54 11.37 0.42
CA GLN A 66 -9.17 12.40 1.38
C GLN A 66 -8.28 11.81 2.46
N THR A 67 -7.41 12.63 3.03
CA THR A 67 -6.46 12.21 4.06
C THR A 67 -6.70 12.91 5.38
N GLU A 68 -6.58 12.18 6.49
CA GLU A 68 -6.56 12.75 7.83
C GLU A 68 -5.30 12.27 8.57
N THR A 69 -4.56 13.20 9.16
CA THR A 69 -3.36 12.90 9.95
C THR A 69 -3.62 13.10 11.43
N GLN A 70 -2.97 12.32 12.29
CA GLN A 70 -2.95 12.63 13.73
C GLN A 70 -2.34 14.01 14.00
N GLN A 71 -2.78 14.63 15.10
CA GLN A 71 -2.16 15.85 15.61
C GLN A 71 -0.68 15.56 15.94
N GLU A 72 0.23 16.49 15.61
CA GLU A 72 1.69 16.33 15.82
C GLU A 72 2.34 15.19 15.01
N CYS A 73 1.82 14.92 13.81
CA CYS A 73 2.40 13.94 12.89
C CYS A 73 3.88 14.23 12.59
N ILE A 74 4.72 13.20 12.73
CA ILE A 74 6.18 13.25 12.54
C ILE A 74 6.63 13.04 11.07
N VAL A 75 5.67 12.99 10.15
CA VAL A 75 5.91 13.00 8.71
C VAL A 75 5.29 14.24 8.08
N LYS A 76 5.95 14.77 7.05
CA LYS A 76 5.37 15.76 6.14
C LYS A 76 4.73 15.04 4.96
N MET A 77 3.45 15.34 4.72
CA MET A 77 2.71 14.86 3.56
C MET A 77 2.60 15.96 2.52
N ASN A 78 2.93 15.63 1.27
CA ASN A 78 2.64 16.43 0.10
C ASN A 78 1.69 15.63 -0.82
N ASP A 79 0.59 16.24 -1.21
CA ASP A 79 -0.33 15.68 -2.19
C ASP A 79 0.17 16.05 -3.60
N ALA A 80 0.68 15.04 -4.32
CA ALA A 80 1.19 15.21 -5.68
C ALA A 80 0.07 15.09 -6.75
N GLY A 81 -1.16 14.79 -6.33
CA GLY A 81 -2.35 14.79 -7.15
C GLY A 81 -2.57 13.52 -7.97
N TYR A 82 -3.61 13.58 -8.78
CA TYR A 82 -4.06 12.51 -9.67
C TYR A 82 -3.40 12.58 -11.05
N GLN A 83 -2.96 11.43 -11.54
CA GLN A 83 -2.51 11.24 -12.92
C GLN A 83 -3.29 10.09 -13.57
N GLN A 84 -3.94 10.38 -14.70
CA GLN A 84 -4.64 9.37 -15.50
C GLN A 84 -3.63 8.39 -16.11
N ASN A 85 -3.98 7.10 -16.15
CA ASN A 85 -3.20 6.10 -16.87
C ASN A 85 -3.30 6.32 -18.40
N GLU A 86 -2.42 5.66 -19.15
CA GLU A 86 -2.51 5.63 -20.61
C GLU A 86 -3.87 5.09 -21.05
N ALA A 87 -4.50 5.81 -21.97
CA ALA A 87 -5.82 5.49 -22.50
C ALA A 87 -5.70 5.15 -23.99
N PRO A 88 -6.43 4.13 -24.49
CA PRO A 88 -6.61 3.94 -25.93
C PRO A 88 -7.18 5.20 -26.60
N GLU A 89 -6.90 5.39 -27.88
CA GLU A 89 -7.41 6.54 -28.64
C GLU A 89 -8.94 6.61 -28.56
N GLY A 90 -9.45 7.80 -28.24
CA GLY A 90 -10.89 8.04 -28.09
C GLY A 90 -11.50 7.63 -26.74
N MET A 91 -10.73 7.02 -25.84
CA MET A 91 -11.19 6.72 -24.47
C MET A 91 -10.90 7.88 -23.52
N VAL A 92 -11.92 8.31 -22.78
CA VAL A 92 -11.83 9.33 -21.72
C VAL A 92 -12.34 8.77 -20.40
N GLY A 93 -11.83 9.25 -19.28
CA GLY A 93 -12.25 8.79 -17.94
C GLY A 93 -11.73 7.40 -17.56
N VAL A 94 -10.57 7.00 -18.09
CA VAL A 94 -9.91 5.77 -17.62
C VAL A 94 -9.36 6.01 -16.21
N PRO A 95 -9.26 4.96 -15.37
CA PRO A 95 -8.68 5.11 -14.04
C PRO A 95 -7.22 5.59 -14.13
N GLY A 96 -6.74 6.12 -13.02
CA GLY A 96 -5.37 6.58 -12.84
C GLY A 96 -4.91 6.34 -11.43
N VAL A 97 -3.93 7.13 -11.01
CA VAL A 97 -3.28 7.00 -9.73
C VAL A 97 -3.21 8.36 -9.04
N HIS A 98 -3.69 8.41 -7.81
CA HIS A 98 -3.44 9.52 -6.89
C HIS A 98 -2.14 9.26 -6.12
N THR A 99 -1.27 10.25 -6.06
CA THR A 99 0.08 10.10 -5.46
C THR A 99 0.25 11.03 -4.27
N TYR A 100 0.71 10.48 -3.15
CA TYR A 100 1.14 11.22 -1.97
C TYR A 100 2.62 10.97 -1.70
N GLU A 101 3.34 12.02 -1.33
CA GLU A 101 4.75 11.96 -0.94
C GLU A 101 4.85 12.14 0.57
N ILE A 102 5.30 11.10 1.26
CA ILE A 102 5.38 11.07 2.73
C ILE A 102 6.85 11.13 3.16
N THR A 103 7.28 12.24 3.73
CA THR A 103 8.67 12.49 4.14
C THR A 103 8.82 12.41 5.65
N GLY A 104 9.74 11.58 6.16
CA GLY A 104 10.03 11.51 7.59
C GLY A 104 10.78 12.74 8.09
N GLU A 105 10.25 13.46 9.09
CA GLU A 105 10.90 14.66 9.65
C GLU A 105 11.64 14.38 10.97
N SER A 106 11.12 13.45 11.78
CA SER A 106 11.74 13.03 13.04
C SER A 106 11.36 11.60 13.39
N SER A 107 12.21 10.90 14.15
CA SER A 107 11.94 9.50 14.50
C SER A 107 10.71 9.38 15.40
N GLY A 108 9.86 8.40 15.12
CA GLY A 108 8.58 8.25 15.81
C GLY A 108 7.55 7.52 14.95
N VAL A 109 6.27 7.66 15.31
CA VAL A 109 5.16 7.04 14.59
C VAL A 109 4.11 8.10 14.28
N CYS A 110 3.61 8.13 13.04
CA CYS A 110 2.44 8.91 12.66
C CYS A 110 1.41 8.03 11.97
N LEU A 111 0.13 8.16 12.36
CA LEU A 111 -0.98 7.57 11.64
C LEU A 111 -1.55 8.55 10.60
N ILE A 112 -1.71 8.06 9.38
CA ILE A 112 -2.48 8.74 8.31
C ILE A 112 -3.63 7.83 7.89
N GLU A 113 -4.84 8.36 7.88
CA GLU A 113 -6.02 7.72 7.33
C GLU A 113 -6.29 8.22 5.91
N PHE A 114 -6.34 7.30 4.95
CA PHE A 114 -6.80 7.54 3.58
C PHE A 114 -8.25 7.07 3.48
N LYS A 115 -9.14 7.98 3.11
CA LYS A 115 -10.59 7.81 3.16
C LYS A 115 -11.19 8.00 1.78
N LYS A 116 -11.89 6.99 1.29
CA LYS A 116 -12.57 7.05 -0.01
C LYS A 116 -14.01 7.50 0.17
N PHE A 117 -14.39 8.56 -0.52
CA PHE A 117 -15.76 9.06 -0.51
C PHE A 117 -16.43 8.77 -1.85
N ALA A 118 -17.65 8.28 -1.79
CA ALA A 118 -18.54 8.19 -2.94
C ALA A 118 -19.11 9.59 -3.27
N PRO A 119 -19.53 9.83 -4.53
CA PRO A 119 -20.03 11.15 -4.93
C PRO A 119 -21.25 11.57 -4.11
N GLY A 120 -21.14 12.69 -3.41
CA GLY A 120 -22.22 13.27 -2.61
C GLY A 120 -22.41 12.66 -1.21
N GLU A 121 -21.50 11.77 -0.79
CA GLU A 121 -21.53 11.18 0.55
C GLU A 121 -20.63 11.93 1.53
N ASP A 122 -21.10 12.08 2.78
CA ASP A 122 -20.34 12.71 3.87
C ASP A 122 -19.58 11.67 4.73
N GLN A 123 -19.80 10.38 4.48
CA GLN A 123 -19.12 9.29 5.17
C GLN A 123 -18.28 8.50 4.19
N PRO A 124 -17.06 8.08 4.58
CA PRO A 124 -16.21 7.31 3.68
C PRO A 124 -16.72 5.87 3.54
N GLU A 125 -16.76 5.39 2.30
CA GLU A 125 -17.07 4.00 1.95
C GLU A 125 -15.90 3.06 2.31
N GLU A 126 -14.67 3.58 2.23
CA GLU A 126 -13.45 2.82 2.51
C GLU A 126 -12.47 3.66 3.34
N LYS A 127 -11.78 3.01 4.28
CA LYS A 127 -10.71 3.61 5.09
C LYS A 127 -9.48 2.73 5.09
N LYS A 128 -8.32 3.33 4.85
CA LYS A 128 -7.00 2.70 5.01
C LYS A 128 -6.19 3.52 6.01
N ALA A 129 -5.91 2.92 7.16
CA ALA A 129 -5.18 3.55 8.25
C ALA A 129 -3.73 3.05 8.22
N ILE A 130 -2.74 3.93 8.02
CA ILE A 130 -1.34 3.55 7.83
C ILE A 130 -0.47 4.24 8.88
N TYR A 131 0.24 3.44 9.67
CA TYR A 131 1.28 3.91 10.57
C TYR A 131 2.60 4.05 9.82
N PHE A 132 3.06 5.29 9.66
CA PHE A 132 4.40 5.59 9.20
C PHE A 132 5.34 5.58 10.41
N ILE A 133 6.28 4.63 10.43
CA ILE A 133 7.32 4.53 11.43
C ILE A 133 8.57 5.19 10.86
N VAL A 134 8.94 6.35 11.41
CA VAL A 134 10.17 7.03 11.03
C VAL A 134 11.30 6.58 11.93
N GLU A 135 12.36 6.06 11.33
CA GLU A 135 13.60 5.65 12.00
C GLU A 135 14.77 6.51 11.53
#